data_AF-A0A969B9Q9-F1
#
_entry.id   AF-A0A969B9Q9-F1
#
_cell.length_a   1.000
_cell.length_b   1.000
_cell.length_c   1.000
_cell.angle_alpha   90.00
_cell.angle_beta   90.00
_cell.angle_gamma   90.00
#
_symmetry.space_group_name_H-M   'P 1'
#
loop_
_entity.id
_entity.type
_entity.pdbx_description
1 polymer ?
#
loop_
_entity_poly.entity_id
_entity_poly.type
_entity_poly.pdbx_seq_one_letter_code
_entity_poly.pdbx_strand_id
1 'polypeptide(L)' 'GSCLSPAERLKKHNTNHKGHTGKHNDWEIVHTEPFSSKTEALIREKQIKRWKSRKKIMALIAKG' A
#
# COMPACT_ATOMS: atom_id res chain seq x y z
N GLY A 1 -4.95 -0.75 3.63
CA GLY A 1 -5.04 -2.15 4.09
C GLY A 1 -3.88 -2.44 5.01
N SER A 2 -4.01 -2.05 6.27
CA SER A 2 -3.07 -2.40 7.34
C SER A 2 -2.92 -3.92 7.46
N CYS A 3 -1.80 -4.51 7.05
CA CYS A 3 -1.45 -5.88 7.40
C CYS A 3 0.02 -5.98 7.82
N LEU A 4 0.30 -6.99 8.62
CA LEU A 4 1.61 -7.26 9.22
C LEU A 4 2.65 -7.78 8.20
N SER A 5 2.22 -8.28 7.04
CA SER A 5 3.12 -8.78 5.97
C SER A 5 2.77 -8.21 4.57
N PRO A 6 3.19 -6.98 4.27
CA PRO A 6 3.00 -6.38 2.94
C PRO A 6 3.62 -7.21 1.80
N ALA A 7 4.78 -7.82 2.05
CA ALA A 7 5.54 -8.61 1.06
C ALA A 7 4.82 -9.88 0.60
N GLU A 8 4.18 -10.63 1.51
CA GLU A 8 3.46 -11.86 1.14
C GLU A 8 2.21 -11.55 0.30
N ARG A 9 1.53 -10.45 0.60
CA ARG A 9 0.39 -9.98 -0.19
C ARG A 9 0.82 -9.54 -1.59
N LEU A 10 1.96 -8.86 -1.70
CA LEU A 10 2.55 -8.50 -2.99
C LEU A 10 2.85 -9.73 -3.84
N LYS A 11 3.47 -10.75 -3.22
CA LYS A 11 3.76 -12.02 -3.89
C LYS A 11 2.48 -12.68 -4.39
N LYS A 12 1.40 -12.71 -3.59
CA LYS A 12 0.09 -13.25 -4.03
C LYS A 12 -0.55 -12.43 -5.16
N HIS A 13 -0.40 -11.11 -5.16
CA HIS A 13 -0.89 -10.25 -6.24
C HIS A 13 -0.10 -10.41 -7.54
N ASN A 14 1.21 -10.62 -7.47
CA ASN A 14 2.07 -10.80 -8.64
C ASN A 14 2.17 -12.27 -9.10
N THR A 15 1.67 -13.21 -8.30
CA THR A 15 1.54 -14.60 -8.74
C THR A 15 0.30 -14.72 -9.60
N ASN A 16 0.49 -15.13 -10.85
CA ASN A 16 -0.58 -15.35 -11.81
C ASN A 16 -1.47 -16.51 -11.32
N HIS A 17 -2.66 -16.18 -10.81
CA HIS A 17 -3.66 -17.14 -10.33
C HIS A 17 -4.98 -16.93 -11.08
N LYS A 18 -5.78 -17.98 -11.25
CA LYS A 18 -7.13 -17.90 -11.84
C LYS A 18 -8.05 -17.09 -10.90
N GLY A 19 -8.03 -15.76 -11.03
CA GLY A 19 -8.83 -14.83 -10.24
C GLY A 19 -8.76 -13.41 -10.80
N HIS A 20 -9.68 -12.54 -10.39
CA HIS A 20 -9.81 -11.16 -10.89
C HIS A 20 -8.54 -10.31 -10.69
N THR A 21 -7.71 -10.65 -9.70
CA THR A 21 -6.48 -9.94 -9.30
C THR A 21 -5.19 -10.50 -9.90
N GLY A 22 -5.23 -11.64 -10.59
CA GLY A 22 -4.04 -12.29 -11.15
C GLY A 22 -3.68 -11.89 -12.59
N LYS A 23 -4.44 -10.95 -13.18
CA LYS A 23 -4.30 -10.60 -14.60
C LYS A 23 -3.21 -9.54 -14.87
N HIS A 24 -2.80 -8.80 -13.84
CA HIS A 24 -1.79 -7.73 -13.93
C HIS A 24 -0.81 -7.92 -12.77
N ASN A 25 0.45 -8.21 -13.10
CA ASN A 25 1.49 -8.64 -12.16
C ASN A 25 2.43 -7.50 -11.75
N ASP A 26 2.01 -6.26 -11.97
CA ASP A 26 2.85 -5.07 -11.88
C ASP A 26 2.68 -4.32 -10.55
N TRP A 27 2.25 -5.02 -9.50
CA TRP A 27 2.10 -4.39 -8.20
C TRP A 27 3.47 -4.25 -7.56
N GLU A 28 3.85 -3.02 -7.24
CA GLU A 28 5.05 -2.68 -6.48
C GLU A 28 4.66 -1.90 -5.21
N ILE A 29 5.31 -2.21 -4.10
CA ILE A 29 5.17 -1.43 -2.87
C ILE A 29 6.13 -0.25 -2.96
N VAL A 30 5.59 0.93 -3.26
CA VAL A 30 6.37 2.17 -3.39
C VAL A 30 6.60 2.91 -2.07
N HIS A 31 5.89 2.53 -1.00
CA HIS A 31 5.98 3.22 0.29
C HIS A 31 5.50 2.33 1.45
N THR A 32 6.29 2.27 2.53
CA THR A 32 5.93 1.58 3.77
C THR A 32 6.31 2.44 4.98
N GLU A 33 5.35 2.71 5.87
CA GLU A 33 5.59 3.39 7.15
C GLU A 33 5.30 2.42 8.29
N PRO A 34 6.27 2.12 9.18
CA PRO A 34 6.01 1.36 10.39
C PRO A 34 5.26 2.24 11.40
N PHE A 35 4.23 1.68 12.05
CA PHE A 35 3.48 2.34 13.12
C PHE A 35 3.44 1.44 14.35
N SER A 36 3.63 2.04 15.52
CA SER A 36 3.61 1.33 16.81
C SER A 36 2.19 0.95 17.22
N SER A 37 1.19 1.76 16.85
CA SER A 37 -0.22 1.50 17.15
C SER A 37 -1.07 1.31 15.89
N LYS A 38 -1.99 0.34 15.96
CA LYS A 38 -3.04 0.14 14.94
C LYS A 38 -3.85 1.41 14.69
N THR A 39 -4.09 2.21 15.74
CA THR A 39 -4.87 3.46 15.64
C THR A 39 -4.12 4.49 14.80
N GLU A 40 -2.81 4.63 15.00
CA GLU A 40 -1.97 5.55 14.23
C GLU A 40 -1.94 5.15 12.74
N ALA A 41 -1.76 3.86 12.46
CA ALA A 41 -1.80 3.33 11.10
C ALA A 41 -3.15 3.63 10.40
N LEU A 42 -4.26 3.50 11.12
CA LEU A 42 -5.60 3.80 10.59
C LEU A 42 -5.81 5.30 10.34
N ILE A 43 -5.36 6.16 11.26
CA ILE A 43 -5.44 7.62 11.10
C ILE A 43 -4.63 8.05 9.88
N ARG A 44 -3.41 7.53 9.74
CA ARG A 44 -2.54 7.81 8.59
C ARG A 44 -3.15 7.30 7.29
N GLU A 45 -3.66 6.07 7.26
CA GLU A 45 -4.34 5.51 6.09
C GLU A 45 -5.52 6.40 5.67
N LYS A 46 -6.35 6.84 6.62
CA LYS A 46 -7.45 7.77 6.35
C LYS A 46 -6.94 9.10 5.82
N GLN A 47 -5.88 9.66 6.40
CA GLN A 47 -5.30 10.94 5.97
C GLN A 47 -4.81 10.87 4.52
N ILE A 48 -4.05 9.83 4.16
CA ILE A 48 -3.54 9.62 2.79
C ILE A 48 -4.71 9.43 1.82
N LYS A 49 -5.70 8.60 2.16
CA LYS A 49 -6.93 8.44 1.36
C LYS A 49 -7.68 9.75 1.17
N ARG A 50 -7.67 10.63 2.18
CA ARG A 50 -8.37 11.92 2.15
C ARG A 50 -7.70 12.94 1.23
N TRP A 51 -6.40 12.81 0.98
CA TRP A 51 -5.70 13.72 0.07
C TRP A 51 -6.27 13.69 -1.34
N LYS A 52 -6.67 12.51 -1.84
CA LYS A 52 -7.15 12.28 -3.22
C LYS A 52 -6.29 12.99 -4.28
N SER A 53 -5.01 13.23 -3.96
CA SER A 53 -4.11 14.12 -4.70
C SER A 53 -2.85 13.35 -5.02
N ARG A 54 -2.66 13.08 -6.32
CA ARG A 54 -1.50 12.36 -6.82
C ARG A 54 -0.19 13.06 -6.46
N LYS A 55 -0.15 14.40 -6.51
CA LYS A 55 1.03 15.21 -6.17
C LYS A 55 1.47 15.01 -4.72
N LYS A 56 0.52 15.01 -3.77
CA LYS A 56 0.84 14.79 -2.34
C LYS A 56 1.31 13.36 -2.08
N ILE A 57 0.73 12.38 -2.76
CA ILE A 57 1.14 10.97 -2.65
C ILE A 57 2.55 10.79 -3.22
N MET A 58 2.85 11.35 -4.40
CA MET A 58 4.19 11.29 -4.99
C MET A 58 5.23 12.01 -4.14
N ALA A 59 4.91 13.17 -3.56
CA ALA A 59 5.80 13.86 -2.64
C ALA A 59 6.05 13.06 -1.35
N LEU A 60 5.07 12.26 -0.90
CA LEU A 60 5.26 11.36 0.24
C LEU A 60 6.20 10.20 -0.13
N ILE A 61 6.00 9.59 -1.29
CA ILE A 61 6.85 8.52 -1.81
C ILE A 61 8.29 9.00 -2.02
N ALA A 62 8.48 10.20 -2.59
CA ALA A 62 9.80 10.76 -2.87
C ALA A 62 10.59 11.22 -1.63
N LYS A 63 9.94 11.27 -0.46
CA LYS A 63 10.54 11.73 0.80
C LYS A 63 10.87 10.56 1.75
N GLY A 64 10.39 9.36 1.45
CA GLY A 64 10.76 8.10 2.14
C GLY A 64 11.97 7.48 1.48
#